data_AF-A0A1F9X3Q6-F1
#
_entry.id   AF-A0A1F9X3Q6-F1
#
_cell.length_a   1.000
_cell.length_b   1.000
_cell.length_c   1.000
_cell.angle_alpha   90.00
_cell.angle_beta   90.00
_cell.angle_gamma   90.00
#
_symmetry.space_group_name_H-M   'P 1'
#
loop_
_entity.id
_entity.type
_entity.pdbx_description
1 polymer ?
#
loop_
_entity_poly.entity_id
_entity_poly.type
_entity_poly.pdbx_seq_one_letter_code
_entity_poly.pdbx_strand_id
1 'polypeptide(L)'
;MKNSIFYKYAELVLKLLPFVSQEKGFALKGGTAINLFVRDLPRLSVDIDLTYMPLKSREETLHNIKEALRRISKTAQRNIPRLTINENLQGKEEYKIFVRTNDVQVKIEPNLIFRGSVFPVEKLTLSKKAQEIFEMFVSVQSLSIADLYGSKLCAALDRQHPRDLFDIKILLEKEGITQDIKKAFIVYLISHNRPIHELLNPRFQDFKEVYLAEFENMTSEKVSYKDLLAIQRALPGKIIKILSDKDKSFILSVKKGNPEWELLGIEGVDKLPGIRWKLININNMPKQKHIEYTKKLERIFET
;
A
#
# COMPACT_ATOMS: atom_id res chain seq x y z
N MET A 1 -12.88 -15.34 19.17
CA MET A 1 -12.42 -14.93 17.82
C MET A 1 -13.13 -15.68 16.70
N LYS A 2 -13.18 -17.03 16.66
CA LYS A 2 -13.77 -17.80 15.55
C LYS A 2 -15.23 -17.44 15.15
N ASN A 3 -16.03 -16.93 16.08
CA ASN A 3 -17.43 -16.53 15.81
C ASN A 3 -17.63 -15.05 15.43
N SER A 4 -16.55 -14.26 15.31
CA SER A 4 -16.71 -12.84 14.93
C SER A 4 -16.89 -12.69 13.42
N ILE A 5 -17.61 -11.65 13.01
CA ILE A 5 -17.72 -11.29 11.59
C ILE A 5 -16.35 -11.05 10.95
N PHE A 6 -15.40 -10.48 11.71
CA PHE A 6 -14.03 -10.24 11.24
C PHE A 6 -13.24 -11.52 11.01
N TYR A 7 -13.49 -12.58 11.79
CA TYR A 7 -12.91 -13.89 11.53
C TYR A 7 -13.39 -14.43 10.19
N LYS A 8 -14.69 -14.33 9.88
CA LYS A 8 -15.25 -14.75 8.59
C LYS A 8 -14.62 -14.01 7.40
N TYR A 9 -14.35 -12.70 7.55
CA TYR A 9 -13.63 -11.93 6.53
C TYR A 9 -12.21 -12.47 6.31
N ALA A 10 -11.42 -12.61 7.37
CA ALA A 10 -10.04 -13.07 7.25
C ALA A 10 -9.96 -14.53 6.76
N GLU A 11 -10.88 -15.39 7.17
CA GLU A 11 -11.00 -16.76 6.67
C GLU A 11 -11.27 -16.77 5.16
N LEU A 12 -12.21 -15.94 4.67
CA LEU A 12 -12.47 -15.82 3.23
C LEU A 12 -11.25 -15.29 2.47
N VAL A 13 -10.54 -14.28 3.01
CA VAL A 13 -9.28 -13.79 2.44
C VAL A 13 -8.28 -14.95 2.30
N LEU A 14 -8.03 -15.71 3.37
CA LEU A 14 -7.08 -16.83 3.36
C LEU A 14 -7.49 -17.94 2.39
N LYS A 15 -8.79 -18.20 2.22
CA LYS A 15 -9.31 -19.15 1.21
C LYS A 15 -9.10 -18.66 -0.22
N LEU A 16 -9.07 -17.34 -0.45
CA LEU A 16 -8.91 -16.74 -1.78
C LEU A 16 -7.45 -16.60 -2.22
N LEU A 17 -6.53 -16.37 -1.27
CA LEU A 17 -5.11 -16.15 -1.56
C LEU A 17 -4.42 -17.27 -2.37
N PRO A 18 -4.74 -18.57 -2.20
CA PRO A 18 -4.20 -19.63 -3.04
C PRO A 18 -4.52 -19.46 -4.54
N PHE A 19 -5.72 -19.00 -4.88
CA PHE A 19 -6.11 -18.75 -6.27
C PHE A 19 -5.44 -17.51 -6.83
N VAL A 20 -5.31 -16.46 -6.02
CA VAL A 20 -4.54 -15.26 -6.38
C VAL A 20 -3.07 -15.61 -6.63
N SER A 21 -2.49 -16.50 -5.83
CA SER A 21 -1.08 -16.89 -5.91
C SER A 21 -0.74 -17.73 -7.15
N GLN A 22 -1.74 -18.28 -7.86
CA GLN A 22 -1.54 -18.93 -9.15
C GLN A 22 -1.19 -17.89 -10.24
N GLU A 23 -1.66 -16.65 -10.09
CA GLU A 23 -1.37 -15.55 -11.00
C GLU A 23 -0.06 -14.86 -10.62
N LYS A 24 1.08 -15.45 -11.04
CA LYS A 24 2.45 -14.96 -10.76
C LYS A 24 2.74 -13.51 -11.19
N GLY A 25 1.85 -12.91 -11.99
CA GLY A 25 1.91 -11.50 -12.34
C GLY A 25 1.53 -10.55 -11.20
N PHE A 26 0.96 -11.06 -10.10
CA PHE A 26 0.57 -10.27 -8.95
C PHE A 26 1.46 -10.52 -7.73
N ALA A 27 1.68 -9.46 -6.97
CA ALA A 27 2.22 -9.52 -5.61
C ALA A 27 1.20 -8.93 -4.62
N LEU A 28 1.03 -9.59 -3.48
CA LEU A 28 0.22 -9.12 -2.37
C LEU A 28 0.85 -7.86 -1.75
N LYS A 29 0.02 -6.87 -1.45
CA LYS A 29 0.42 -5.65 -0.76
C LYS A 29 -0.56 -5.24 0.34
N GLY A 30 -0.33 -4.04 0.89
CA GLY A 30 -1.27 -3.37 1.76
C GLY A 30 -1.36 -3.98 3.16
N GLY A 31 -2.49 -3.71 3.83
CA GLY A 31 -2.68 -4.12 5.22
C GLY A 31 -2.69 -5.64 5.40
N THR A 32 -3.12 -6.39 4.38
CA THR A 32 -3.23 -7.85 4.42
C THR A 32 -1.87 -8.52 4.38
N ALA A 33 -0.96 -8.07 3.50
CA ALA A 33 0.44 -8.50 3.53
C ALA A 33 1.10 -8.20 4.89
N ILE A 34 0.95 -6.97 5.37
CA ILE A 34 1.57 -6.53 6.63
C ILE A 34 1.06 -7.36 7.81
N ASN A 35 -0.25 -7.51 7.96
CA ASN A 35 -0.83 -8.06 9.19
C ASN A 35 -0.91 -9.59 9.22
N LEU A 36 -1.05 -10.26 8.08
CA LEU A 36 -1.14 -11.72 8.04
C LEU A 36 0.23 -12.39 7.83
N PHE A 37 1.15 -11.75 7.10
CA PHE A 37 2.40 -12.37 6.66
C PHE A 37 3.66 -11.76 7.28
N VAL A 38 3.72 -10.43 7.47
CA VAL A 38 4.90 -9.75 8.04
C VAL A 38 4.83 -9.65 9.57
N ARG A 39 3.64 -9.36 10.10
CA ARG A 39 3.35 -9.26 11.53
C ARG A 39 2.53 -10.45 11.98
N ASP A 40 2.58 -10.71 13.28
CA ASP A 40 1.87 -11.81 13.92
C ASP A 40 0.43 -11.42 14.27
N LEU A 41 -0.34 -11.02 13.25
CA LEU A 41 -1.75 -10.64 13.32
C LEU A 41 -2.10 -9.65 14.46
N PRO A 42 -1.52 -8.43 14.48
CA PRO A 42 -1.83 -7.43 15.50
C PRO A 42 -3.22 -6.80 15.29
N ARG A 43 -3.69 -6.73 14.04
CA ARG A 43 -5.08 -6.38 13.67
C ARG A 43 -5.53 -7.14 12.43
N LEU A 44 -6.83 -7.19 12.19
CA LEU A 44 -7.39 -7.82 10.98
C LEU A 44 -7.34 -6.88 9.76
N SER A 45 -7.26 -7.48 8.58
CA SER A 45 -7.34 -6.81 7.28
C SER A 45 -8.24 -7.64 6.38
N VAL A 46 -9.13 -6.99 5.62
CA VAL A 46 -10.30 -7.64 5.00
C VAL A 46 -10.32 -7.56 3.47
N ASP A 47 -9.37 -6.83 2.88
CA ASP A 47 -9.23 -6.67 1.42
C ASP A 47 -7.97 -7.38 0.90
N ILE A 48 -7.96 -7.73 -0.38
CA ILE A 48 -6.78 -8.26 -1.07
C ILE A 48 -6.30 -7.20 -2.06
N ASP A 49 -5.33 -6.39 -1.63
CA ASP A 49 -4.68 -5.41 -2.48
C ASP A 49 -3.51 -6.05 -3.23
N LEU A 50 -3.44 -5.84 -4.54
CA LEU A 50 -2.42 -6.43 -5.41
C LEU A 50 -1.63 -5.36 -6.16
N THR A 51 -0.38 -5.67 -6.46
CA THR A 51 0.44 -4.93 -7.43
C THR A 51 0.72 -5.84 -8.62
N TYR A 52 0.48 -5.33 -9.83
CA TYR A 52 0.87 -6.03 -11.05
C TYR A 52 2.34 -5.79 -11.34
N MET A 53 3.10 -6.88 -11.46
CA MET A 53 4.56 -6.87 -11.56
C MET A 53 5.10 -6.62 -12.97
N PRO A 54 4.55 -7.23 -14.04
CA PRO A 54 5.08 -7.01 -15.39
C PRO A 54 4.95 -5.55 -15.85
N LEU A 55 6.08 -4.96 -16.26
CA LEU A 55 6.14 -3.61 -16.80
C LEU A 55 5.82 -3.60 -18.30
N LYS A 56 4.52 -3.64 -18.62
CA LYS A 56 3.99 -3.61 -19.98
C LYS A 56 3.29 -2.28 -20.28
N SER A 57 2.88 -2.09 -21.54
CA SER A 57 2.03 -0.95 -21.92
C SER A 57 0.76 -0.91 -21.06
N ARG A 58 0.12 0.26 -20.93
CA ARG A 58 -1.09 0.39 -20.12
C ARG A 58 -2.18 -0.55 -20.63
N GLU A 59 -2.43 -0.55 -21.93
CA GLU A 59 -3.46 -1.39 -22.57
C GLU A 59 -3.20 -2.89 -22.32
N GLU A 60 -1.97 -3.35 -22.58
CA GLU A 60 -1.62 -4.76 -22.39
C GLU A 60 -1.69 -5.17 -20.90
N THR A 61 -1.29 -4.28 -20.01
CA THR A 61 -1.41 -4.49 -18.56
C THR A 61 -2.86 -4.65 -18.14
N LEU A 62 -3.72 -3.74 -18.57
CA LEU A 62 -5.14 -3.77 -18.21
C LEU A 62 -5.82 -5.03 -18.75
N HIS A 63 -5.49 -5.42 -19.99
CA HIS A 63 -5.92 -6.70 -20.55
C HIS A 63 -5.47 -7.89 -19.69
N ASN A 64 -4.18 -7.96 -19.34
CA ASN A 64 -3.65 -9.06 -18.54
C ASN A 64 -4.24 -9.12 -17.13
N ILE A 65 -4.45 -7.97 -16.49
CA ILE A 65 -5.12 -7.88 -15.18
C ILE A 65 -6.55 -8.42 -15.29
N LYS A 66 -7.30 -8.02 -16.32
CA LYS A 66 -8.67 -8.50 -16.55
C LYS A 66 -8.74 -10.01 -16.72
N GLU A 67 -7.84 -10.58 -17.54
CA GLU A 67 -7.77 -12.02 -17.75
C GLU A 67 -7.35 -12.78 -16.49
N ALA A 68 -6.41 -12.24 -15.71
CA ALA A 68 -6.01 -12.84 -14.44
C ALA A 68 -7.16 -12.82 -13.40
N LEU A 69 -7.89 -11.71 -13.28
CA LEU A 69 -9.06 -11.61 -12.41
C LEU A 69 -10.15 -12.62 -12.81
N ARG A 70 -10.43 -12.80 -14.11
CA ARG A 70 -11.37 -13.82 -14.62
C ARG A 70 -10.94 -15.24 -14.25
N ARG A 71 -9.65 -15.56 -14.37
CA ARG A 71 -9.12 -16.88 -13.97
C ARG A 71 -9.21 -17.12 -12.47
N ILE A 72 -8.91 -16.10 -11.66
CA ILE A 72 -9.10 -16.13 -10.20
C ILE A 72 -10.57 -16.39 -9.89
N SER A 73 -11.49 -15.62 -10.48
CA SER A 73 -12.94 -15.78 -10.27
C SER A 73 -13.41 -17.20 -10.58
N LYS A 74 -13.10 -17.68 -11.78
CA LYS A 74 -13.52 -19.00 -12.27
C LYS A 74 -12.99 -20.12 -11.39
N THR A 75 -11.73 -20.02 -10.96
CA THR A 75 -11.10 -21.07 -10.14
C THR A 75 -11.62 -21.01 -8.71
N ALA A 76 -11.78 -19.83 -8.11
CA ALA A 76 -12.35 -19.67 -6.78
C ALA A 76 -13.79 -20.18 -6.71
N GLN A 77 -14.64 -19.82 -7.68
CA GLN A 77 -16.05 -20.24 -7.71
C GLN A 77 -16.22 -21.76 -7.90
N ARG A 78 -15.29 -22.42 -8.58
CA ARG A 78 -15.28 -23.89 -8.73
C ARG A 78 -14.88 -24.63 -7.45
N ASN A 79 -14.03 -24.02 -6.62
CA ASN A 79 -13.39 -24.69 -5.48
C ASN A 79 -13.94 -24.27 -4.12
N ILE A 80 -14.61 -23.10 -4.03
CA ILE A 80 -15.26 -22.64 -2.81
C ILE A 80 -16.77 -22.71 -3.00
N PRO A 81 -17.48 -23.61 -2.30
CA PRO A 81 -18.93 -23.72 -2.39
C PRO A 81 -19.64 -22.42 -1.98
N ARG A 82 -20.79 -22.13 -2.64
CA ARG A 82 -21.68 -21.00 -2.32
C ARG A 82 -21.03 -19.62 -2.43
N LEU A 83 -20.00 -19.51 -3.26
CA LEU A 83 -19.30 -18.27 -3.52
C LEU A 83 -19.92 -17.54 -4.71
N THR A 84 -20.31 -16.29 -4.50
CA THR A 84 -20.83 -15.39 -5.53
C THR A 84 -19.75 -14.37 -5.87
N ILE A 85 -19.44 -14.19 -7.15
CA ILE A 85 -18.46 -13.20 -7.61
C ILE A 85 -19.14 -12.19 -8.49
N ASN A 86 -18.96 -10.91 -8.16
CA ASN A 86 -19.29 -9.81 -9.04
C ASN A 86 -17.98 -9.31 -9.68
N GLU A 87 -17.89 -9.51 -11.00
CA GLU A 87 -16.79 -9.03 -11.82
C GLU A 87 -17.07 -7.61 -12.31
N ASN A 88 -16.50 -6.61 -11.64
CA ASN A 88 -16.56 -5.23 -12.14
C ASN A 88 -15.41 -4.98 -13.13
N LEU A 89 -15.57 -5.52 -14.34
CA LEU A 89 -14.56 -5.51 -15.41
C LEU A 89 -14.94 -4.62 -16.61
N GLN A 90 -15.94 -3.74 -16.44
CA GLN A 90 -16.39 -2.73 -17.42
C GLN A 90 -16.88 -1.46 -16.68
N GLY A 91 -16.44 -0.25 -17.08
CA GLY A 91 -16.91 1.04 -16.53
C GLY A 91 -15.91 1.84 -15.67
N LYS A 92 -16.39 2.87 -14.94
CA LYS A 92 -15.53 3.80 -14.17
C LYS A 92 -14.81 3.17 -12.97
N GLU A 93 -15.24 1.99 -12.52
CA GLU A 93 -14.68 1.22 -11.40
C GLU A 93 -14.00 -0.08 -11.87
N GLU A 94 -13.35 -0.04 -13.03
CA GLU A 94 -12.76 -1.21 -13.68
C GLU A 94 -11.61 -1.86 -12.89
N TYR A 95 -11.46 -3.17 -13.09
CA TYR A 95 -10.34 -4.02 -12.63
C TYR A 95 -10.35 -4.39 -11.14
N LYS A 96 -11.52 -4.69 -10.57
CA LYS A 96 -11.65 -5.32 -9.25
C LYS A 96 -12.75 -6.38 -9.27
N ILE A 97 -12.64 -7.36 -8.37
CA ILE A 97 -13.69 -8.37 -8.17
C ILE A 97 -14.17 -8.35 -6.72
N PHE A 98 -15.48 -8.45 -6.54
CA PHE A 98 -16.10 -8.60 -5.23
C PHE A 98 -16.51 -10.04 -5.05
N VAL A 99 -15.94 -10.67 -4.04
CA VAL A 99 -16.15 -12.08 -3.73
C VAL A 99 -16.97 -12.18 -2.46
N ARG A 100 -18.16 -12.74 -2.57
CA ARG A 100 -19.17 -12.75 -1.53
C ARG A 100 -19.53 -14.17 -1.11
N THR A 101 -19.70 -14.35 0.19
CA THR A 101 -20.41 -15.47 0.82
C THR A 101 -21.70 -14.96 1.44
N ASN A 102 -22.49 -15.82 2.10
CA ASN A 102 -23.71 -15.38 2.78
C ASN A 102 -23.46 -14.30 3.84
N ASP A 103 -22.28 -14.31 4.47
CA ASP A 103 -21.97 -13.46 5.62
C ASP A 103 -21.08 -12.25 5.30
N VAL A 104 -20.13 -12.40 4.36
CA VAL A 104 -19.04 -11.42 4.15
C VAL A 104 -18.74 -11.22 2.68
N GLN A 105 -18.17 -10.05 2.35
CA GLN A 105 -17.73 -9.69 1.00
C GLN A 105 -16.29 -9.18 1.00
N VAL A 106 -15.37 -9.91 0.37
CA VAL A 106 -13.96 -9.53 0.20
C VAL A 106 -13.75 -8.90 -1.17
N LYS A 107 -12.97 -7.84 -1.23
CA LYS A 107 -12.57 -7.20 -2.49
C LYS A 107 -11.15 -7.66 -2.87
N ILE A 108 -10.96 -8.00 -4.14
CA ILE A 108 -9.63 -8.21 -4.73
C ILE A 108 -9.38 -7.07 -5.72
N GLU A 109 -8.35 -6.26 -5.43
CA GLU A 109 -8.09 -4.99 -6.11
C GLU A 109 -6.60 -4.82 -6.49
N PRO A 110 -6.27 -5.02 -7.76
CA PRO A 110 -5.00 -4.59 -8.35
C PRO A 110 -4.86 -3.06 -8.42
N ASN A 111 -3.68 -2.55 -8.04
CA ASN A 111 -3.32 -1.17 -8.25
C ASN A 111 -2.88 -0.92 -9.70
N LEU A 112 -3.59 -0.02 -10.39
CA LEU A 112 -3.36 0.26 -11.81
C LEU A 112 -2.28 1.33 -12.06
N ILE A 113 -1.91 2.09 -11.03
CA ILE A 113 -0.95 3.20 -11.10
C ILE A 113 0.43 2.71 -10.63
N PHE A 114 0.49 2.19 -9.41
CA PHE A 114 1.70 1.67 -8.78
C PHE A 114 1.93 0.21 -9.18
N ARG A 115 2.48 0.05 -10.38
CA ARG A 115 2.88 -1.23 -10.98
C ARG A 115 4.38 -1.43 -10.86
N GLY A 116 4.82 -2.69 -10.78
CA GLY A 116 6.19 -3.06 -10.41
C GLY A 116 6.47 -2.84 -8.93
N SER A 117 7.73 -3.04 -8.53
CA SER A 117 8.20 -2.86 -7.15
C SER A 117 9.53 -2.11 -7.14
N VAL A 118 9.88 -1.53 -6.00
CA VAL A 118 11.19 -0.90 -5.79
C VAL A 118 12.24 -1.97 -5.51
N PHE A 119 11.90 -2.94 -4.67
CA PHE A 119 12.75 -4.07 -4.33
C PHE A 119 12.16 -5.37 -4.86
N PRO A 120 12.95 -6.45 -4.99
CA PRO A 120 12.44 -7.75 -5.40
C PRO A 120 11.28 -8.23 -4.51
N VAL A 121 10.30 -8.89 -5.13
CA VAL A 121 9.19 -9.54 -4.44
C VAL A 121 9.68 -10.70 -3.59
N GLU A 122 8.97 -10.96 -2.50
CA GLU A 122 9.31 -11.99 -1.52
C GLU A 122 8.23 -13.05 -1.45
N LYS A 123 8.63 -14.29 -1.18
CA LYS A 123 7.68 -15.35 -0.85
C LYS A 123 7.51 -15.37 0.67
N LEU A 124 6.31 -15.04 1.13
CA LEU A 124 5.98 -15.04 2.55
C LEU A 124 5.06 -16.21 2.88
N THR A 125 5.18 -16.72 4.10
CA THR A 125 4.24 -17.68 4.70
C THR A 125 3.41 -16.99 5.74
N LEU A 126 2.17 -17.46 5.94
CA LEU A 126 1.28 -16.95 6.96
C LEU A 126 1.98 -16.91 8.33
N SER A 127 1.76 -15.87 9.12
CA SER A 127 2.35 -15.74 10.46
C SER A 127 1.86 -16.85 11.41
N LYS A 128 2.67 -17.18 12.42
CA LYS A 128 2.41 -18.31 13.32
C LYS A 128 1.04 -18.21 14.00
N LYS A 129 0.71 -17.05 14.59
CA LYS A 129 -0.58 -16.82 15.24
C LYS A 129 -1.74 -16.93 14.26
N ALA A 130 -1.57 -16.47 13.02
CA ALA A 130 -2.61 -16.62 12.00
C ALA A 130 -2.78 -18.09 11.57
N GLN A 131 -1.70 -18.87 11.43
CA GLN A 131 -1.79 -20.32 11.19
C GLN A 131 -2.56 -21.03 12.31
N GLU A 132 -2.26 -20.71 13.57
CA GLU A 132 -2.92 -21.31 14.75
C GLU A 132 -4.41 -20.92 14.84
N ILE A 133 -4.75 -19.66 14.57
CA ILE A 133 -6.13 -19.16 14.67
C ILE A 133 -7.02 -19.72 13.56
N PHE A 134 -6.51 -19.73 12.32
CA PHE A 134 -7.29 -20.11 11.14
C PHE A 134 -7.10 -21.57 10.73
N GLU A 135 -6.15 -22.29 11.32
CA GLU A 135 -5.82 -23.69 10.99
C GLU A 135 -5.50 -23.87 9.49
N MET A 136 -4.82 -22.87 8.91
CA MET A 136 -4.47 -22.81 7.49
C MET A 136 -2.98 -22.54 7.30
N PHE A 137 -2.41 -23.18 6.27
CA PHE A 137 -1.06 -22.90 5.80
C PHE A 137 -1.14 -22.25 4.43
N VAL A 138 -0.83 -20.95 4.35
CA VAL A 138 -0.88 -20.17 3.11
C VAL A 138 0.49 -19.55 2.85
N SER A 139 0.95 -19.60 1.61
CA SER A 139 2.13 -18.85 1.15
C SER A 139 1.76 -18.02 -0.07
N VAL A 140 2.30 -16.81 -0.13
CA VAL A 140 1.99 -15.83 -1.16
C VAL A 140 3.27 -15.17 -1.67
N GLN A 141 3.24 -14.71 -2.92
CA GLN A 141 4.18 -13.70 -3.41
C GLN A 141 3.71 -12.33 -2.91
N SER A 142 4.58 -11.58 -2.24
CA SER A 142 4.28 -10.27 -1.67
C SER A 142 5.33 -9.24 -2.10
N LEU A 143 4.96 -7.96 -2.04
CA LEU A 143 5.96 -6.90 -2.07
C LEU A 143 6.90 -7.04 -0.86
N SER A 144 8.14 -6.56 -1.02
CA SER A 144 9.12 -6.53 0.05
C SER A 144 8.62 -5.75 1.27
N ILE A 145 9.16 -6.04 2.45
CA ILE A 145 8.88 -5.23 3.67
C ILE A 145 9.14 -3.73 3.41
N ALA A 146 10.19 -3.40 2.66
CA ALA A 146 10.52 -2.04 2.27
C ALA A 146 9.40 -1.38 1.45
N ASP A 147 8.88 -2.07 0.43
CA ASP A 147 7.79 -1.58 -0.41
C ASP A 147 6.46 -1.46 0.35
N LEU A 148 6.15 -2.45 1.19
CA LEU A 148 4.95 -2.48 2.01
C LEU A 148 4.90 -1.26 2.94
N TYR A 149 5.98 -1.01 3.69
CA TYR A 149 6.02 0.13 4.60
C TYR A 149 6.27 1.46 3.91
N GLY A 150 7.04 1.50 2.81
CA GLY A 150 7.23 2.70 2.01
C GLY A 150 5.91 3.26 1.50
N SER A 151 5.05 2.40 0.94
CA SER A 151 3.70 2.80 0.52
C SER A 151 2.76 3.08 1.70
N LYS A 152 2.91 2.37 2.83
CA LYS A 152 2.14 2.60 4.06
C LYS A 152 2.42 3.97 4.69
N LEU A 153 3.68 4.43 4.67
CA LEU A 153 4.06 5.76 5.13
C LEU A 153 3.37 6.85 4.31
N CYS A 154 3.34 6.72 2.98
CA CYS A 154 2.58 7.64 2.12
C CYS A 154 1.08 7.63 2.46
N ALA A 155 0.48 6.45 2.66
CA ALA A 155 -0.93 6.36 3.03
C ALA A 155 -1.23 7.01 4.40
N ALA A 156 -0.36 6.79 5.38
CA ALA A 156 -0.48 7.41 6.71
C ALA A 156 -0.39 8.94 6.66
N LEU A 157 0.49 9.50 5.82
CA LEU A 157 0.60 10.95 5.61
C LEU A 157 -0.60 11.52 4.85
N ASP A 158 -1.11 10.80 3.84
CA ASP A 158 -2.19 11.26 2.99
C ASP A 158 -3.56 11.24 3.71
N ARG A 159 -4.03 10.04 4.03
CA ARG A 159 -5.40 9.81 4.52
C ARG A 159 -5.49 9.75 6.03
N GLN A 160 -4.38 9.56 6.74
CA GLN A 160 -4.30 9.59 8.21
C GLN A 160 -5.31 8.64 8.89
N HIS A 161 -5.61 7.53 8.23
CA HIS A 161 -6.59 6.57 8.70
C HIS A 161 -6.03 5.78 9.91
N PRO A 162 -6.84 5.48 10.95
CA PRO A 162 -6.39 4.76 12.15
C PRO A 162 -5.59 3.48 11.87
N ARG A 163 -6.07 2.65 10.94
CA ARG A 163 -5.37 1.44 10.45
C ARG A 163 -3.95 1.70 9.93
N ASP A 164 -3.72 2.79 9.20
CA ASP A 164 -2.36 3.12 8.75
C ASP A 164 -1.49 3.65 9.87
N LEU A 165 -2.04 4.54 10.71
CA LEU A 165 -1.33 5.07 11.86
C LEU A 165 -0.91 3.96 12.82
N PHE A 166 -1.74 2.93 12.98
CA PHE A 166 -1.43 1.75 13.76
C PHE A 166 -0.33 0.89 13.13
N ASP A 167 -0.40 0.62 11.81
CA ASP A 167 0.66 -0.11 11.11
C ASP A 167 2.01 0.64 11.24
N ILE A 168 1.99 1.98 11.17
CA ILE A 168 3.17 2.83 11.36
C ILE A 168 3.64 2.84 12.83
N LYS A 169 2.73 2.85 13.81
CA LYS A 169 3.09 2.72 15.22
C LYS A 169 3.91 1.45 15.45
N ILE A 170 3.41 0.31 14.98
CA ILE A 170 4.09 -0.98 15.12
C ILE A 170 5.44 -0.98 14.40
N LEU A 171 5.52 -0.38 13.20
CA LEU A 171 6.78 -0.23 12.49
C LEU A 171 7.81 0.53 13.35
N LEU A 172 7.41 1.67 13.91
CA LEU A 172 8.29 2.55 14.68
C LEU A 172 8.72 1.93 16.02
N GLU A 173 7.90 1.07 16.62
CA GLU A 173 8.20 0.37 17.87
C GLU A 173 9.10 -0.85 17.70
N LYS A 174 9.16 -1.41 16.49
CA LYS A 174 9.96 -2.59 16.17
C LYS A 174 11.26 -2.20 15.47
N GLU A 175 11.30 -2.33 14.14
CA GLU A 175 12.51 -2.10 13.35
C GLU A 175 12.77 -0.62 13.00
N GLY A 176 11.78 0.26 13.18
CA GLY A 176 11.87 1.65 12.74
C GLY A 176 11.90 1.80 11.22
N ILE A 177 12.21 3.00 10.74
CA ILE A 177 12.34 3.27 9.30
C ILE A 177 13.79 2.95 8.88
N THR A 178 14.01 1.75 8.34
CA THR A 178 15.30 1.31 7.81
C THR A 178 15.69 2.09 6.55
N GLN A 179 16.94 1.96 6.09
CA GLN A 179 17.39 2.60 4.85
C GLN A 179 16.57 2.15 3.63
N ASP A 180 16.23 0.86 3.53
CA ASP A 180 15.43 0.35 2.42
C ASP A 180 13.97 0.83 2.48
N ILE A 181 13.36 0.88 3.67
CA ILE A 181 12.02 1.46 3.84
C ILE A 181 12.04 2.96 3.46
N LYS A 182 13.07 3.70 3.86
CA LYS A 182 13.23 5.11 3.48
C LYS A 182 13.35 5.27 1.97
N LYS A 183 14.19 4.48 1.31
CA LYS A 183 14.34 4.51 -0.15
C LYS A 183 13.04 4.15 -0.88
N ALA A 184 12.35 3.10 -0.44
CA ALA A 184 11.01 2.75 -0.97
C ALA A 184 10.02 3.89 -0.75
N PHE A 185 9.96 4.47 0.46
CA PHE A 185 9.13 5.63 0.76
C PHE A 185 9.38 6.78 -0.21
N ILE A 186 10.64 7.12 -0.48
CA ILE A 186 10.99 8.17 -1.45
C ILE A 186 10.43 7.85 -2.83
N VAL A 187 10.55 6.61 -3.31
CA VAL A 187 9.99 6.18 -4.60
C VAL A 187 8.45 6.29 -4.62
N TYR A 188 7.77 5.84 -3.56
CA TYR A 188 6.32 5.96 -3.45
C TYR A 188 5.87 7.42 -3.34
N LEU A 189 6.62 8.27 -2.63
CA LEU A 189 6.39 9.70 -2.48
C LEU A 189 6.46 10.41 -3.83
N ILE A 190 7.52 10.19 -4.60
CA ILE A 190 7.68 10.81 -5.93
C ILE A 190 6.74 10.21 -6.97
N SER A 191 6.17 9.03 -6.73
CA SER A 191 5.14 8.43 -7.58
C SER A 191 3.71 8.81 -7.19
N HIS A 192 3.54 9.51 -6.06
CA HIS A 192 2.23 9.80 -5.49
C HIS A 192 1.43 10.81 -6.30
N ASN A 193 0.10 10.68 -6.35
CA ASN A 193 -0.76 11.61 -7.08
C ASN A 193 -0.81 13.00 -6.43
N ARG A 194 -0.76 13.08 -5.09
CA ARG A 194 -0.65 14.37 -4.38
C ARG A 194 0.67 15.09 -4.68
N PRO A 195 0.67 16.44 -4.63
CA PRO A 195 1.91 17.21 -4.59
C PRO A 195 2.82 16.76 -3.45
N ILE A 196 4.12 16.64 -3.72
CA ILE A 196 5.11 16.12 -2.76
C ILE A 196 5.11 16.94 -1.46
N HIS A 197 5.06 18.27 -1.58
CA HIS A 197 5.03 19.18 -0.43
C HIS A 197 3.78 19.01 0.44
N GLU A 198 2.63 18.66 -0.14
CA GLU A 198 1.40 18.40 0.63
C GLU A 198 1.46 17.07 1.38
N LEU A 199 2.19 16.08 0.86
CA LEU A 199 2.36 14.80 1.54
C LEU A 199 3.36 14.92 2.70
N LEU A 200 4.42 15.71 2.51
CA LEU A 200 5.44 15.94 3.53
C LEU A 200 5.03 16.95 4.60
N ASN A 201 4.08 17.84 4.30
CA ASN A 201 3.47 18.76 5.25
C ASN A 201 1.93 18.67 5.17
N PRO A 202 1.34 17.57 5.64
CA PRO A 202 -0.08 17.33 5.48
C PRO A 202 -0.91 18.17 6.46
N ARG A 203 -2.12 18.54 6.03
CA ARG A 203 -3.14 19.05 6.95
C ARG A 203 -3.62 17.90 7.83
N PHE A 204 -3.58 18.08 9.16
CA PHE A 204 -4.09 17.07 10.08
C PHE A 204 -5.61 16.92 9.98
N GLN A 205 -6.07 15.68 9.84
CA GLN A 205 -7.47 15.31 9.80
C GLN A 205 -7.91 14.81 11.18
N ASP A 206 -9.13 15.15 11.60
CA ASP A 206 -9.72 14.47 12.74
C ASP A 206 -10.25 13.11 12.31
N PHE A 207 -9.72 12.06 12.90
CA PHE A 207 -10.10 10.68 12.62
C PHE A 207 -10.85 10.02 13.79
N LYS A 208 -11.32 10.79 14.77
CA LYS A 208 -11.96 10.25 15.98
C LYS A 208 -13.18 9.38 15.67
N GLU A 209 -14.07 9.83 14.79
CA GLU A 209 -15.25 9.06 14.40
C GLU A 209 -14.88 7.75 13.71
N VAL A 210 -13.93 7.79 12.77
CA VAL A 210 -13.42 6.60 12.07
C VAL A 210 -12.71 5.65 13.04
N TYR A 211 -12.00 6.18 14.04
CA TYR A 211 -11.38 5.36 15.08
C TYR A 211 -12.43 4.57 15.88
N LEU A 212 -13.49 5.24 16.34
CA LEU A 212 -14.54 4.61 17.14
C LEU A 212 -15.36 3.60 16.31
N ALA A 213 -15.73 3.97 15.08
CA ALA A 213 -16.59 3.17 14.24
C ALA A 213 -15.87 1.97 13.60
N GLU A 214 -14.62 2.16 13.15
CA GLU A 214 -13.94 1.20 12.27
C GLU A 214 -12.65 0.60 12.83
N PHE A 215 -12.13 1.06 13.98
CA PHE A 215 -10.80 0.63 14.43
C PHE A 215 -10.76 0.07 15.84
N GLU A 216 -11.47 0.67 16.80
CA GLU A 216 -11.40 0.32 18.22
C GLU A 216 -11.59 -1.19 18.48
N ASN A 217 -12.50 -1.82 17.74
CA ASN A 217 -12.81 -3.25 17.88
C ASN A 217 -12.04 -4.17 16.91
N MET A 218 -11.08 -3.66 16.13
CA MET A 218 -10.35 -4.41 15.10
C MET A 218 -8.93 -4.85 15.49
N THR A 219 -8.43 -4.39 16.64
CA THR A 219 -7.06 -4.65 17.11
C THR A 219 -7.05 -5.73 18.19
N SER A 220 -6.00 -6.55 18.20
CA SER A 220 -5.72 -7.45 19.33
C SER A 220 -4.91 -6.77 20.43
N GLU A 221 -4.22 -5.69 20.08
CA GLU A 221 -3.46 -4.83 21.00
C GLU A 221 -4.28 -3.59 21.36
N LYS A 222 -4.40 -3.28 22.65
CA LYS A 222 -5.07 -2.05 23.08
C LYS A 222 -4.26 -0.83 22.61
N VAL A 223 -4.79 -0.08 21.66
CA VAL A 223 -4.21 1.19 21.20
C VAL A 223 -5.27 2.27 21.28
N SER A 224 -4.97 3.34 22.02
CA SER A 224 -5.91 4.43 22.22
C SER A 224 -5.89 5.43 21.05
N TYR A 225 -6.96 6.20 20.92
CA TYR A 225 -7.00 7.36 20.01
C TYR A 225 -5.82 8.32 20.26
N LYS A 226 -5.47 8.54 21.53
CA LYS A 226 -4.37 9.44 21.91
C LYS A 226 -3.02 8.94 21.39
N ASP A 227 -2.80 7.63 21.38
CA ASP A 227 -1.56 7.04 20.86
C ASP A 227 -1.46 7.25 19.35
N LEU A 228 -2.53 6.97 18.60
CA LEU A 228 -2.54 7.19 17.15
C LEU A 228 -2.43 8.67 16.79
N LEU A 229 -3.03 9.56 17.59
CA LEU A 229 -2.93 11.00 17.40
C LEU A 229 -1.50 11.50 17.60
N ALA A 230 -0.77 10.93 18.56
CA ALA A 230 0.65 11.22 18.75
C ALA A 230 1.48 10.78 17.53
N ILE A 231 1.19 9.60 16.97
CA ILE A 231 1.84 9.12 15.74
C ILE A 231 1.54 10.05 14.56
N GLN A 232 0.27 10.42 14.34
CA GLN A 232 -0.13 11.33 13.27
C GLN A 232 0.66 12.65 13.34
N ARG A 233 0.74 13.26 14.53
CA ARG A 233 1.42 14.54 14.74
C ARG A 233 2.93 14.45 14.57
N ALA A 234 3.55 13.34 15.01
CA ALA A 234 5.00 13.18 14.98
C ALA A 234 5.52 12.73 13.60
N LEU A 235 4.70 12.05 12.78
CA LEU A 235 5.15 11.37 11.58
C LEU A 235 5.79 12.32 10.54
N PRO A 236 5.21 13.48 10.18
CA PRO A 236 5.83 14.37 9.19
C PRO A 236 7.24 14.81 9.61
N GLY A 237 7.40 15.26 10.85
CA GLY A 237 8.71 15.68 11.39
C GLY A 237 9.72 14.54 11.46
N LYS A 238 9.28 13.32 11.82
CA LYS A 238 10.14 12.13 11.76
C LYS A 238 10.61 11.83 10.35
N ILE A 239 9.73 11.92 9.36
CA ILE A 239 10.08 11.72 7.94
C ILE A 239 11.11 12.73 7.49
N ILE A 240 10.91 14.03 7.74
CA ILE A 240 11.87 15.06 7.35
C ILE A 240 13.24 14.83 8.00
N LYS A 241 13.25 14.44 9.28
CA LYS A 241 14.49 14.20 10.04
C LYS A 241 15.31 13.01 9.52
N ILE A 242 14.69 11.97 8.96
CA ILE A 242 15.42 10.79 8.44
C ILE A 242 15.95 10.99 7.01
N LEU A 243 15.45 12.00 6.28
CA LEU A 243 15.92 12.32 4.93
C LEU A 243 17.27 13.02 5.03
N SER A 244 18.29 12.43 4.40
CA SER A 244 19.60 13.06 4.24
C SER A 244 19.53 14.21 3.22
N ASP A 245 20.56 15.05 3.19
CA ASP A 245 20.67 16.10 2.16
C ASP A 245 20.71 15.52 0.74
N LYS A 246 21.25 14.30 0.60
CA LYS A 246 21.24 13.53 -0.64
C LYS A 246 19.81 13.14 -1.04
N ASP A 247 19.01 12.66 -0.10
CA ASP A 247 17.60 12.30 -0.32
C ASP A 247 16.77 13.54 -0.68
N LYS A 248 16.94 14.64 0.07
CA LYS A 248 16.26 15.93 -0.18
C LYS A 248 16.60 16.48 -1.57
N SER A 249 17.88 16.46 -1.93
CA SER A 249 18.37 16.86 -3.27
C SER A 249 17.74 16.01 -4.37
N PHE A 250 17.69 14.69 -4.20
CA PHE A 250 17.03 13.81 -5.16
C PHE A 250 15.54 14.15 -5.33
N ILE A 251 14.79 14.29 -4.23
CA ILE A 251 13.35 14.61 -4.28
C ILE A 251 13.13 15.97 -4.98
N LEU A 252 13.98 16.96 -4.72
CA LEU A 252 13.95 18.26 -5.40
C LEU A 252 14.26 18.14 -6.90
N SER A 253 15.26 17.35 -7.29
CA SER A 253 15.62 17.12 -8.70
C SER A 253 14.43 16.56 -9.49
N VAL A 254 13.70 15.60 -8.90
CA VAL A 254 12.45 15.05 -9.46
C VAL A 254 11.39 16.13 -9.55
N LYS A 255 11.17 16.91 -8.48
CA LYS A 255 10.18 18.01 -8.48
C LYS A 255 10.50 19.06 -9.55
N LYS A 256 11.78 19.31 -9.85
CA LYS A 256 12.25 20.24 -10.90
C LYS A 256 12.12 19.66 -12.32
N GLY A 257 11.84 18.38 -12.47
CA GLY A 257 11.65 17.71 -13.77
C GLY A 257 12.93 17.08 -14.34
N ASN A 258 14.05 17.18 -13.63
CA ASN A 258 15.36 16.63 -14.04
C ASN A 258 15.90 15.70 -12.93
N PRO A 259 15.40 14.46 -12.81
CA PRO A 259 15.79 13.55 -11.74
C PRO A 259 17.28 13.16 -11.79
N GLU A 260 17.95 13.23 -10.65
CA GLU A 260 19.33 12.76 -10.46
C GLU A 260 19.32 11.33 -9.87
N TRP A 261 19.04 10.32 -10.69
CA TRP A 261 18.79 8.93 -10.24
C TRP A 261 19.91 8.31 -9.39
N GLU A 262 21.16 8.66 -9.69
CA GLU A 262 22.35 8.23 -8.94
C GLU A 262 22.28 8.62 -7.46
N LEU A 263 21.49 9.65 -7.13
CA LEU A 263 21.35 10.07 -5.74
C LEU A 263 20.55 9.05 -4.91
N LEU A 264 19.53 8.43 -5.50
CA LEU A 264 18.72 7.40 -4.84
C LEU A 264 19.48 6.07 -4.73
N GLY A 265 20.29 5.74 -5.74
CA GLY A 265 21.07 4.51 -5.78
C GLY A 265 20.19 3.25 -5.80
N ILE A 266 19.13 3.28 -6.61
CA ILE A 266 18.31 2.11 -6.97
C ILE A 266 18.10 2.13 -8.48
N GLU A 267 18.49 1.06 -9.14
CA GLU A 267 18.36 0.92 -10.59
C GLU A 267 16.92 0.59 -11.02
N GLY A 268 16.53 1.05 -12.21
CA GLY A 268 15.28 0.66 -12.87
C GLY A 268 14.01 1.33 -12.33
N VAL A 269 14.10 2.13 -11.26
CA VAL A 269 12.94 2.87 -10.73
C VAL A 269 12.39 3.90 -11.72
N ASP A 270 13.24 4.44 -12.59
CA ASP A 270 12.89 5.34 -13.71
C ASP A 270 11.91 4.69 -14.71
N LYS A 271 11.85 3.36 -14.72
CA LYS A 271 10.95 2.56 -15.56
C LYS A 271 9.57 2.36 -14.91
N LEU A 272 9.42 2.65 -13.63
CA LEU A 272 8.15 2.45 -12.92
C LEU A 272 7.06 3.39 -13.47
N PRO A 273 5.87 2.86 -13.83
CA PRO A 273 4.81 3.67 -14.41
C PRO A 273 4.35 4.86 -13.56
N GLY A 274 4.33 4.70 -12.23
CA GLY A 274 3.99 5.79 -11.30
C GLY A 274 4.98 6.95 -11.38
N ILE A 275 6.28 6.67 -11.47
CA ILE A 275 7.34 7.68 -11.64
C ILE A 275 7.19 8.38 -12.97
N ARG A 276 7.07 7.63 -14.07
CA ARG A 276 6.91 8.21 -15.42
C ARG A 276 5.68 9.12 -15.50
N TRP A 277 4.57 8.68 -14.92
CA TRP A 277 3.34 9.46 -14.84
C TRP A 277 3.54 10.76 -14.03
N LYS A 278 4.27 10.70 -12.91
CA LYS A 278 4.60 11.90 -12.15
C LYS A 278 5.41 12.90 -12.99
N LEU A 279 6.45 12.45 -13.67
CA LEU A 279 7.31 13.31 -14.46
C LEU A 279 6.55 13.98 -15.61
N ILE A 280 5.65 13.26 -16.28
CA ILE A 280 4.73 13.85 -17.27
C ILE A 280 3.91 14.98 -16.63
N ASN A 281 3.32 14.74 -15.46
CA ASN A 281 2.51 15.76 -14.77
C ASN A 281 3.33 16.97 -14.29
N ILE A 282 4.60 16.76 -13.92
CA ILE A 282 5.51 17.85 -13.53
C ILE A 282 5.87 18.68 -14.76
N ASN A 283 6.24 18.04 -15.88
CA ASN A 283 6.65 18.73 -17.09
C ASN A 283 5.50 19.47 -17.78
N ASN A 284 4.27 18.98 -17.62
CA ASN A 284 3.07 19.65 -18.12
C ASN A 284 2.48 20.68 -17.14
N MET A 285 3.11 20.90 -15.98
CA MET A 285 2.62 21.84 -14.98
C MET A 285 2.82 23.30 -15.44
N PRO A 286 1.84 24.20 -15.26
CA PRO A 286 2.03 25.62 -15.55
C PRO A 286 3.23 26.19 -14.79
N LYS A 287 4.10 26.93 -15.49
CA LYS A 287 5.40 27.41 -14.96
C LYS A 287 5.28 28.08 -13.58
N GLN A 288 4.29 28.95 -13.40
CA GLN A 288 4.09 29.65 -12.13
C GLN A 288 3.75 28.69 -10.98
N LYS A 289 2.87 27.71 -11.23
CA LYS A 289 2.50 26.67 -10.27
C LYS A 289 3.68 25.74 -9.98
N HIS A 290 4.49 25.44 -10.99
CA HIS A 290 5.70 24.64 -10.83
C HIS A 290 6.69 25.32 -9.88
N ILE A 291 6.99 26.60 -10.11
CA ILE A 291 7.85 27.42 -9.25
C ILE A 291 7.30 27.49 -7.83
N GLU A 292 6.00 27.76 -7.66
CA GLU A 292 5.36 27.82 -6.35
C GLU A 292 5.51 26.51 -5.57
N TYR A 293 5.20 25.37 -6.22
CA TYR A 293 5.25 24.06 -5.57
C TYR A 293 6.67 23.62 -5.26
N THR A 294 7.66 24.04 -6.07
CA THR A 294 9.08 23.81 -5.79
C THR A 294 9.52 24.61 -4.57
N LYS A 295 9.19 25.90 -4.49
CA LYS A 295 9.49 26.74 -3.32
C LYS A 295 8.85 26.23 -2.03
N LYS A 296 7.61 25.74 -2.10
CA LYS A 296 6.95 25.10 -0.94
C LYS A 296 7.70 23.86 -0.46
N LEU A 297 8.23 23.06 -1.38
CA LEU A 297 9.02 21.88 -1.04
C LEU A 297 10.39 22.26 -0.45
N GLU A 298 11.07 23.25 -1.03
CA GLU A 298 12.35 23.77 -0.52
C GLU A 298 12.21 24.22 0.94
N ARG A 299 11.18 25.01 1.26
CA ARG A 299 10.90 25.46 2.64
C ARG A 299 10.70 24.32 3.64
N ILE A 300 10.09 23.20 3.22
CA ILE A 300 9.91 22.02 4.09
C ILE A 300 11.25 21.35 4.39
N PHE A 301 12.22 21.45 3.49
CA PHE A 301 13.54 20.84 3.68
C PHE A 301 14.52 21.72 4.47
N GLU A 302 14.19 23.00 4.63
CA GLU A 302 14.89 24.00 5.45
C GLU A 302 14.50 23.96 6.94
N THR A 303 13.36 23.36 7.30
CA THR A 303 12.90 23.17 8.69
C THR A 303 13.47 21.92 9.34
#